data_AF-A0A836KLT7-F1
#
_entry.id   AF-A0A836KLT7-F1
#
_cell.length_a   1.000
_cell.length_b   1.000
_cell.length_c   1.000
_cell.angle_alpha   90.00
_cell.angle_beta   90.00
_cell.angle_gamma   90.00
#
_symmetry.space_group_name_H-M   'P 1'
#
loop_
_entity.id
_entity.type
_entity.pdbx_description
1 polymer ?
#
loop_
_entity_poly.entity_id
_entity_poly.type
_entity_poly.pdbx_seq_one_letter_code
_entity_poly.pdbx_strand_id
1 'polypeptide(L)'
;MASHLEDIMRASLRRDMEKHQRLAQQQATPRGFCLKVSGMPLRARAAMKSCKRHRDRAGTTSSQQSENAVSLDETWPARVLAALSSVLQQLERTPQQQEDAAANESMSASTASALRSVTGIELRHCGLRADNLCTKDHGATGAVSLADIVLAPQRLWNLTTQLVPPPACVSLTTLDLECNEVGDDGVQLLCSGLLLHLRGLRRLLLASNKITAAGLLFMSSASQRQGGGDLPPNLDTLGLTNNPLGAQARGTVQAHPSEDDWCDAFRTLVSHLSSLRRIHLNHAGLSTRELACVLHTVRECLAERSQPCVFDTIYLRENHLANKAEALSLLRDKVEDQSALDTFLALHVSM
;
A
#
# COMPACT_ATOMS: atom_id res chain seq x y z
N MET A 1 3.75 -4.27 33.44
CA MET A 1 4.84 -4.91 32.65
C MET A 1 4.73 -4.61 31.17
N ALA A 2 3.57 -4.73 30.52
CA ALA A 2 3.38 -4.36 29.11
C ALA A 2 3.72 -2.89 28.78
N SER A 3 3.36 -1.94 29.66
CA SER A 3 3.69 -0.51 29.50
C SER A 3 5.20 -0.23 29.57
N HIS A 4 5.91 -0.93 30.46
CA HIS A 4 7.34 -0.77 30.64
C HIS A 4 8.14 -1.35 29.45
N LEU A 5 7.68 -2.46 28.87
CA LEU A 5 8.26 -3.06 27.68
C LEU A 5 8.02 -2.20 26.43
N GLU A 6 6.82 -1.62 26.29
CA GLU A 6 6.54 -0.59 25.28
C GLU A 6 7.47 0.62 25.43
N ASP A 7 7.70 1.09 26.65
CA ASP A 7 8.56 2.25 26.90
C ASP A 7 10.04 1.96 26.61
N ILE A 8 10.51 0.75 26.93
CA ILE A 8 11.86 0.29 26.61
C ILE A 8 12.02 0.12 25.08
N MET A 9 11.03 -0.46 24.41
CA MET A 9 10.99 -0.55 22.94
C MET A 9 10.97 0.85 22.30
N ARG A 10 10.16 1.77 22.81
CA ARG A 10 10.13 3.19 22.36
C ARG A 10 11.49 3.86 22.56
N ALA A 11 12.19 3.58 23.66
CA ALA A 11 13.51 4.14 23.94
C ALA A 11 14.61 3.52 23.09
N SER A 12 14.51 2.24 22.75
CA SER A 12 15.44 1.56 21.83
C SER A 12 15.25 2.03 20.39
N LEU A 13 13.99 2.08 19.91
CA LEU A 13 13.64 2.67 18.61
C LEU A 13 14.16 4.11 18.48
N ARG A 14 14.02 4.94 19.53
CA ARG A 14 14.57 6.31 19.53
C ARG A 14 16.09 6.35 19.39
N ARG A 15 16.83 5.51 20.10
CA ARG A 15 18.31 5.49 20.03
C ARG A 15 18.82 5.04 18.66
N ASP A 16 18.13 4.11 18.01
CA ASP A 16 18.52 3.63 16.68
C ASP A 16 18.08 4.57 15.54
N MET A 17 16.97 5.29 15.72
CA MET A 17 16.63 6.45 14.90
C MET A 17 17.77 7.46 14.89
N GLU A 18 18.33 7.80 16.06
CA GLU A 18 19.45 8.74 16.17
C GLU A 18 20.74 8.25 15.50
N LYS A 19 20.95 6.94 15.40
CA LYS A 19 22.14 6.33 14.76
C LYS A 19 22.01 6.31 13.24
N HIS A 20 20.86 5.89 12.70
CA HIS A 20 20.62 5.84 11.25
C HIS A 20 20.36 7.23 10.64
N GLN A 21 19.85 8.16 11.43
CA GLN A 21 19.70 9.57 11.07
C GLN A 21 21.05 10.28 10.87
N ARG A 22 22.11 9.89 11.59
CA ARG A 22 23.47 10.43 11.35
C ARG A 22 24.09 9.91 10.05
N LEU A 23 23.76 8.68 9.64
CA LEU A 23 24.19 8.12 8.35
C LEU A 23 23.36 8.71 7.19
N ALA A 24 22.07 9.00 7.40
CA ALA A 24 21.22 9.70 6.43
C ALA A 24 21.53 11.20 6.32
N GLN A 25 22.09 11.85 7.34
CA GLN A 25 22.53 13.26 7.28
C GLN A 25 23.67 13.50 6.27
N GLN A 26 24.32 12.45 5.77
CA GLN A 26 25.32 12.58 4.73
C GLN A 26 24.73 12.63 3.31
N GLN A 27 23.44 12.26 3.08
CA GLN A 27 22.80 12.31 1.74
C GLN A 27 21.28 12.57 1.73
N ALA A 28 20.81 13.21 0.66
CA ALA A 28 19.49 13.80 0.45
C ALA A 28 18.27 12.87 0.66
N THR A 29 17.58 13.01 1.80
CA THR A 29 16.25 12.42 2.01
C THR A 29 15.15 13.22 1.27
N PRO A 30 14.23 12.58 0.53
CA PRO A 30 13.13 13.27 -0.14
C PRO A 30 12.17 13.95 0.84
N ARG A 31 11.62 15.10 0.44
CA ARG A 31 10.53 15.75 1.19
C ARG A 31 9.28 14.86 1.16
N GLY A 32 8.65 14.65 2.31
CA GLY A 32 7.41 13.88 2.43
C GLY A 32 7.59 12.36 2.57
N PHE A 33 8.82 11.84 2.59
CA PHE A 33 9.13 10.44 2.88
C PHE A 33 8.46 9.96 4.18
N CYS A 34 7.88 8.75 4.12
CA CYS A 34 7.27 8.09 5.25
C CYS A 34 7.61 6.60 5.24
N LEU A 35 8.26 6.15 6.31
CA LEU A 35 8.43 4.74 6.64
C LEU A 35 7.87 4.50 8.03
N LYS A 36 6.84 3.66 8.16
CA LYS A 36 6.26 3.29 9.46
C LYS A 36 6.06 1.79 9.58
N VAL A 37 6.21 1.29 10.81
CA VAL A 37 5.85 -0.07 11.20
C VAL A 37 4.86 0.02 12.36
N SER A 38 3.67 -0.58 12.21
CA SER A 38 2.55 -0.48 13.17
C SER A 38 2.23 0.97 13.60
N GLY A 39 2.22 1.90 12.64
CA GLY A 39 1.93 3.32 12.87
C GLY A 39 3.06 4.11 13.53
N MET A 40 4.14 3.47 13.96
CA MET A 40 5.31 4.16 14.51
C MET A 40 6.19 4.70 13.37
N PRO A 41 6.31 6.03 13.22
CA PRO A 41 7.12 6.60 12.17
C PRO A 41 8.60 6.40 12.49
N LEU A 42 9.35 5.87 11.53
CA LEU A 42 10.80 5.83 11.56
C LEU A 42 11.30 7.22 11.13
N ARG A 43 11.20 8.22 12.03
CA ARG A 43 11.57 9.63 11.70
C ARG A 43 13.09 9.82 11.61
N ALA A 44 13.52 10.34 10.46
CA ALA A 44 14.69 11.21 10.39
C ALA A 44 14.33 12.61 10.94
N ARG A 45 15.13 13.19 11.84
CA ARG A 45 15.00 14.60 12.27
C ARG A 45 16.17 15.46 11.76
N ALA A 46 15.87 16.61 11.17
CA ALA A 46 16.79 17.75 11.13
C ALA A 46 16.10 18.92 11.84
N ALA A 47 16.73 19.43 12.89
CA ALA A 47 16.36 20.70 13.49
C ALA A 47 17.12 21.81 12.75
N MET A 48 16.38 22.82 12.29
CA MET A 48 16.93 24.14 11.98
C MET A 48 17.87 24.59 13.10
N LYS A 49 19.12 24.92 12.74
CA LYS A 49 19.80 26.15 13.15
C LYS A 49 21.18 26.24 12.50
N SER A 50 21.44 27.46 12.03
CA SER A 50 22.75 28.03 11.66
C SER A 50 23.26 27.77 10.25
N CYS A 51 23.08 28.78 9.39
CA CYS A 51 24.23 29.46 8.82
C CYS A 51 23.88 30.93 8.56
N LYS A 52 24.09 31.76 9.59
CA LYS A 52 24.40 33.19 9.42
C LYS A 52 25.91 33.27 9.24
N ARG A 53 26.36 34.10 8.28
CA ARG A 53 27.76 34.37 7.83
C ARG A 53 28.22 33.31 6.80
N HIS A 54 28.61 33.62 5.58
CA HIS A 54 29.30 34.79 5.04
C HIS A 54 28.66 35.23 3.72
N ARG A 55 28.42 36.53 3.57
CA ARG A 55 28.04 37.17 2.31
C ARG A 55 29.25 38.02 1.93
N ASP A 56 29.96 37.65 0.87
CA ASP A 56 30.84 38.57 0.15
C ASP A 56 31.02 38.09 -1.31
N ARG A 57 30.53 38.95 -2.24
CA ARG A 57 31.01 39.30 -3.60
C ARG A 57 31.45 38.16 -4.57
N ALA A 58 31.11 38.14 -5.88
CA ALA A 58 30.43 39.06 -6.80
C ALA A 58 30.22 38.36 -8.18
N GLY A 59 29.24 38.85 -8.98
CA GLY A 59 29.07 38.68 -10.45
C GLY A 59 28.69 37.27 -10.93
N THR A 60 27.81 37.00 -11.91
CA THR A 60 27.12 37.80 -12.93
C THR A 60 25.99 36.93 -13.51
N THR A 61 24.82 37.54 -13.71
CA THR A 61 23.65 37.17 -14.55
C THR A 61 23.67 35.87 -15.39
N SER A 62 22.67 34.99 -15.20
CA SER A 62 21.62 34.70 -16.20
C SER A 62 20.59 33.65 -15.72
N SER A 63 19.33 33.92 -16.07
CA SER A 63 18.21 32.97 -16.27
C SER A 63 17.68 32.17 -15.08
N GLN A 64 16.73 32.79 -14.36
CA GLN A 64 15.70 32.06 -13.63
C GLN A 64 14.78 31.34 -14.62
N GLN A 65 14.72 30.01 -14.56
CA GLN A 65 13.47 29.26 -14.70
C GLN A 65 13.61 27.86 -14.06
N SER A 66 13.02 27.77 -12.87
CA SER A 66 12.48 26.59 -12.18
C SER A 66 13.42 25.40 -11.90
N GLU A 67 14.21 25.56 -10.85
CA GLU A 67 14.98 24.51 -10.18
C GLU A 67 14.11 23.52 -9.38
N ASN A 68 14.65 22.30 -9.24
CA ASN A 68 14.44 21.31 -8.17
C ASN A 68 13.53 20.10 -8.45
N ALA A 69 13.81 19.36 -9.52
CA ALA A 69 13.74 17.90 -9.43
C ALA A 69 15.08 17.41 -8.86
N VAL A 70 15.14 17.16 -7.55
CA VAL A 70 16.27 16.42 -6.95
C VAL A 70 16.15 15.01 -7.50
N SER A 71 17.04 14.61 -8.41
CA SER A 71 17.15 13.22 -8.85
C SER A 71 17.46 12.38 -7.61
N LEU A 72 16.47 11.64 -7.14
CA LEU A 72 16.64 10.60 -6.15
C LEU A 72 17.77 9.67 -6.62
N ASP A 73 18.78 9.50 -5.79
CA ASP A 73 19.83 8.50 -6.01
C ASP A 73 19.16 7.13 -6.23
N GLU A 74 19.53 6.40 -7.29
CA GLU A 74 18.94 5.09 -7.64
C GLU A 74 19.02 4.08 -6.48
N THR A 75 19.92 4.33 -5.52
CA THR A 75 20.08 3.50 -4.31
C THR A 75 19.08 3.82 -3.20
N TRP A 76 18.28 4.89 -3.29
CA TRP A 76 17.36 5.29 -2.22
C TRP A 76 16.31 4.23 -1.87
N PRO A 77 15.58 3.62 -2.83
CA PRO A 77 14.64 2.54 -2.54
C PRO A 77 15.30 1.37 -1.81
N ALA A 78 16.51 0.98 -2.23
CA ALA A 78 17.26 -0.09 -1.59
C ALA A 78 17.63 0.24 -0.13
N ARG A 79 17.97 1.50 0.18
CA ARG A 79 18.23 1.95 1.56
C ARG A 79 16.98 1.89 2.43
N VAL A 80 15.83 2.28 1.89
CA VAL A 80 14.55 2.19 2.60
C VAL A 80 14.23 0.73 2.95
N LEU A 81 14.42 -0.18 1.99
CA LEU A 81 14.22 -1.62 2.21
C LEU A 81 15.24 -2.20 3.21
N ALA A 82 16.50 -1.78 3.15
CA ALA A 82 17.51 -2.17 4.14
C ALA A 82 17.14 -1.69 5.56
N ALA A 83 16.64 -0.46 5.70
CA ALA A 83 16.18 0.07 6.98
C ALA A 83 14.97 -0.71 7.52
N LEU A 84 13.98 -1.03 6.67
CA LEU A 84 12.85 -1.86 7.03
C LEU A 84 13.31 -3.26 7.49
N SER A 85 14.20 -3.90 6.73
CA SER A 85 14.74 -5.21 7.06
C SER A 85 15.47 -5.19 8.41
N SER A 86 16.27 -4.16 8.67
CA SER A 86 16.98 -3.97 9.93
C SER A 86 16.02 -3.84 11.11
N VAL A 87 14.96 -3.02 10.99
CA VAL A 87 13.96 -2.85 12.05
C VAL A 87 13.24 -4.16 12.36
N LEU A 88 12.82 -4.90 11.33
CA LEU A 88 12.17 -6.20 11.53
C LEU A 88 13.12 -7.23 12.17
N GLN A 89 14.39 -7.27 11.75
CA GLN A 89 15.42 -8.11 12.40
C GLN A 89 15.71 -7.70 13.85
N GLN A 90 15.58 -6.43 14.19
CA GLN A 90 15.73 -5.99 15.58
C GLN A 90 14.55 -6.44 16.43
N LEU A 91 13.31 -6.30 15.92
CA LEU A 91 12.12 -6.82 16.59
C LEU A 91 12.23 -8.33 16.83
N GLU A 92 12.85 -9.07 15.90
CA GLU A 92 13.21 -10.49 16.07
C GLU A 92 14.18 -10.73 17.24
N ARG A 93 15.20 -9.87 17.43
CA ARG A 93 16.30 -10.06 18.40
C ARG A 93 16.03 -9.52 19.81
N THR A 94 15.20 -8.48 19.96
CA THR A 94 14.89 -7.84 21.27
C THR A 94 14.51 -8.83 22.40
N PRO A 95 13.83 -9.95 22.11
CA PRO A 95 13.48 -10.94 23.14
C PRO A 95 14.62 -11.91 23.50
N GLN A 96 15.56 -12.19 22.57
CA GLN A 96 16.67 -13.14 22.78
C GLN A 96 17.71 -12.65 23.80
N GLN A 97 18.02 -11.35 23.83
CA GLN A 97 19.00 -10.79 24.78
C GLN A 97 18.50 -10.73 26.23
N GLN A 98 17.19 -10.85 26.45
CA GLN A 98 16.59 -10.86 27.78
C GLN A 98 16.44 -12.29 28.33
N GLU A 99 16.45 -13.31 27.47
CA GLU A 99 16.43 -14.73 27.81
C GLU A 99 17.81 -15.25 28.26
N ASP A 100 18.91 -14.76 27.68
CA ASP A 100 20.27 -15.18 28.08
C ASP A 100 20.66 -14.73 29.51
N ALA A 101 19.96 -13.75 30.09
CA ALA A 101 20.16 -13.29 31.47
C ALA A 101 19.28 -14.03 32.50
N ALA A 102 18.26 -14.76 32.05
CA ALA A 102 17.28 -15.45 32.89
C ALA A 102 17.26 -16.95 32.56
N ALA A 103 18.42 -17.59 32.70
CA ALA A 103 18.55 -19.04 32.60
C ALA A 103 17.87 -19.73 33.81
N ASN A 104 16.55 -19.90 33.77
CA ASN A 104 15.86 -21.10 34.21
C ASN A 104 14.34 -20.95 34.04
N GLU A 105 13.76 -22.02 33.49
CA GLU A 105 12.32 -22.27 33.33
C GLU A 105 11.62 -21.64 32.12
N SER A 106 11.45 -22.50 31.11
CA SER A 106 10.40 -22.54 30.07
C SER A 106 9.88 -21.21 29.54
N MET A 107 10.13 -20.88 28.26
CA MET A 107 9.17 -20.14 27.40
C MET A 107 9.73 -19.99 25.97
N SER A 108 9.14 -20.70 25.01
CA SER A 108 9.34 -20.48 23.56
C SER A 108 8.36 -19.44 22.98
N ALA A 109 7.70 -18.63 23.82
CA ALA A 109 6.57 -17.78 23.43
C ALA A 109 6.90 -16.29 23.24
N SER A 110 8.10 -15.84 23.59
CA SER A 110 8.41 -14.40 23.70
C SER A 110 8.69 -13.74 22.35
N THR A 111 9.47 -14.37 21.46
CA THR A 111 9.85 -13.82 20.14
C THR A 111 8.67 -13.65 19.18
N ALA A 112 7.72 -14.59 19.22
CA ALA A 112 6.52 -14.52 18.40
C ALA A 112 5.60 -13.35 18.80
N SER A 113 5.65 -12.85 20.04
CA SER A 113 4.74 -11.79 20.51
C SER A 113 4.98 -10.43 19.84
N ALA A 114 6.24 -10.03 19.66
CA ALA A 114 6.60 -8.73 19.09
C ALA A 114 6.34 -8.67 17.58
N LEU A 115 6.66 -9.73 16.83
CA LEU A 115 6.37 -9.78 15.39
C LEU A 115 4.87 -9.93 15.10
N ARG A 116 4.11 -10.65 15.94
CA ARG A 116 2.64 -10.68 15.85
C ARG A 116 2.00 -9.31 16.07
N SER A 117 2.72 -8.37 16.71
CA SER A 117 2.26 -6.98 16.86
C SER A 117 2.49 -6.12 15.60
N VAL A 118 3.24 -6.62 14.61
CA VAL A 118 3.43 -5.92 13.34
C VAL A 118 2.16 -6.05 12.51
N THR A 119 1.33 -5.02 12.57
CA THR A 119 0.00 -4.97 11.95
C THR A 119 -0.02 -4.12 10.69
N GLY A 120 0.96 -3.24 10.49
CA GLY A 120 1.01 -2.35 9.35
C GLY A 120 2.43 -2.00 8.91
N ILE A 121 2.64 -1.90 7.60
CA ILE A 121 3.84 -1.37 6.98
C ILE A 121 3.41 -0.24 6.05
N GLU A 122 3.99 0.94 6.27
CA GLU A 122 3.74 2.13 5.45
C GLU A 122 5.07 2.58 4.84
N LEU A 123 5.13 2.66 3.51
CA LEU A 123 6.29 3.03 2.70
C LEU A 123 5.84 4.06 1.66
N ARG A 124 5.75 5.34 2.02
CA ARG A 124 5.26 6.41 1.14
C ARG A 124 6.38 7.34 0.71
N HIS A 125 6.32 7.81 -0.54
CA HIS A 125 7.37 8.67 -1.13
C HIS A 125 8.77 8.04 -1.06
N CYS A 126 8.84 6.72 -1.24
CA CYS A 126 10.07 5.94 -1.18
C CYS A 126 10.71 5.72 -2.56
N GLY A 127 10.01 6.06 -3.64
CA GLY A 127 10.44 5.80 -5.01
C GLY A 127 10.47 4.31 -5.35
N LEU A 128 9.66 3.49 -4.66
CA LEU A 128 9.60 2.06 -4.93
C LEU A 128 9.03 1.77 -6.32
N ARG A 129 9.72 0.92 -7.07
CA ARG A 129 9.33 0.41 -8.39
C ARG A 129 9.04 -1.09 -8.32
N ALA A 130 8.58 -1.64 -9.43
CA ALA A 130 8.20 -3.05 -9.55
C ALA A 130 9.29 -4.03 -9.04
N ASP A 131 10.55 -3.80 -9.39
CA ASP A 131 11.73 -4.57 -8.98
C ASP A 131 12.00 -4.51 -7.47
N ASN A 132 11.60 -3.43 -6.80
CA ASN A 132 11.72 -3.31 -5.35
C ASN A 132 10.64 -4.09 -4.60
N LEU A 133 9.54 -4.49 -5.26
CA LEU A 133 8.42 -5.17 -4.61
C LEU A 133 8.62 -6.69 -4.60
N CYS A 134 8.93 -7.26 -5.76
CA CYS A 134 9.25 -8.68 -5.93
C CYS A 134 10.29 -8.85 -7.04
N THR A 135 11.22 -9.77 -6.89
CA THR A 135 12.16 -10.13 -7.96
C THR A 135 11.50 -11.09 -8.95
N LYS A 136 11.56 -10.80 -10.26
CA LYS A 136 11.13 -11.75 -11.31
C LYS A 136 12.07 -12.96 -11.42
N ASP A 137 13.31 -12.81 -10.96
CA ASP A 137 14.39 -13.77 -11.13
C ASP A 137 15.21 -13.82 -9.83
N HIS A 138 15.11 -14.92 -9.07
CA HIS A 138 15.75 -15.05 -7.75
C HIS A 138 17.29 -15.16 -7.80
N GLY A 139 17.94 -14.89 -8.95
CA GLY A 139 19.34 -15.28 -9.20
C GLY A 139 20.32 -14.23 -9.73
N ALA A 140 19.89 -13.05 -10.23
CA ALA A 140 20.79 -12.19 -11.02
C ALA A 140 21.27 -10.91 -10.32
N THR A 141 20.50 -10.36 -9.38
CA THR A 141 20.86 -9.13 -8.66
C THR A 141 20.67 -9.41 -7.18
N GLY A 142 21.72 -9.27 -6.36
CA GLY A 142 21.64 -9.42 -4.90
C GLY A 142 20.78 -8.34 -4.21
N ALA A 143 19.83 -7.74 -4.91
CA ALA A 143 18.93 -6.72 -4.43
C ALA A 143 17.77 -7.36 -3.67
N VAL A 144 17.62 -6.98 -2.40
CA VAL A 144 16.56 -7.49 -1.53
C VAL A 144 15.26 -6.75 -1.85
N SER A 145 14.20 -7.48 -2.19
CA SER A 145 12.87 -6.93 -2.44
C SER A 145 12.02 -6.83 -1.16
N LEU A 146 10.93 -6.07 -1.22
CA LEU A 146 9.94 -6.00 -0.15
C LEU A 146 9.36 -7.38 0.16
N ALA A 147 9.12 -8.22 -0.86
CA ALA A 147 8.68 -9.58 -0.65
C ALA A 147 9.72 -10.42 0.10
N ASP A 148 11.00 -10.33 -0.26
CA ASP A 148 12.07 -11.06 0.45
C ASP A 148 12.15 -10.65 1.93
N ILE A 149 11.87 -9.37 2.22
CA ILE A 149 11.81 -8.85 3.58
C ILE A 149 10.56 -9.37 4.27
N VAL A 150 9.37 -9.12 3.74
CA VAL A 150 8.11 -9.43 4.44
C VAL A 150 7.90 -10.94 4.57
N LEU A 151 8.34 -11.72 3.57
CA LEU A 151 8.18 -13.17 3.50
C LEU A 151 9.44 -13.94 3.90
N ALA A 152 10.40 -13.32 4.57
CA ALA A 152 11.60 -14.04 5.04
C ALA A 152 11.20 -15.28 5.87
N PRO A 153 11.89 -16.44 5.74
CA PRO A 153 11.49 -17.68 6.42
C PRO A 153 11.30 -17.54 7.94
N GLN A 154 12.15 -16.73 8.59
CA GLN A 154 12.04 -16.44 10.03
C GLN A 154 10.76 -15.68 10.40
N ARG A 155 10.13 -14.99 9.44
CA ARG A 155 8.87 -14.23 9.59
C ARG A 155 7.66 -15.07 9.19
N LEU A 156 7.85 -16.09 8.34
CA LEU A 156 6.82 -17.06 7.96
C LEU A 156 6.69 -18.23 8.94
N TRP A 157 7.79 -18.64 9.60
CA TRP A 157 7.86 -19.88 10.38
C TRP A 157 7.94 -19.69 11.90
N ASN A 158 7.82 -18.47 12.43
CA ASN A 158 7.86 -18.27 13.89
C ASN A 158 6.51 -18.59 14.56
N LEU A 159 6.13 -19.86 14.46
CA LEU A 159 5.13 -20.55 15.25
C LEU A 159 5.47 -22.05 15.26
N THR A 160 6.04 -22.47 16.37
CA THR A 160 6.13 -23.86 16.82
C THR A 160 4.80 -24.57 16.62
N THR A 161 4.73 -25.50 15.66
CA THR A 161 4.32 -26.91 15.85
C THR A 161 4.16 -27.58 14.49
N GLN A 162 4.83 -28.72 14.32
CA GLN A 162 4.51 -29.71 13.30
C GLN A 162 3.07 -30.22 13.52
N LEU A 163 2.12 -29.66 12.77
CA LEU A 163 0.97 -30.35 12.18
C LEU A 163 0.29 -29.33 11.26
N VAL A 164 0.13 -29.65 9.97
CA VAL A 164 -0.34 -28.76 8.89
C VAL A 164 -1.64 -28.03 9.26
N PRO A 165 -1.65 -26.68 9.23
CA PRO A 165 -2.49 -25.89 8.31
C PRO A 165 -1.63 -24.85 7.53
N PRO A 166 -2.15 -24.06 6.56
CA PRO A 166 -1.32 -23.32 5.60
C PRO A 166 -0.43 -22.27 6.29
N PRO A 167 0.68 -21.85 5.65
CA PRO A 167 1.75 -21.10 6.32
C PRO A 167 1.17 -19.90 7.06
N ALA A 168 1.57 -19.77 8.34
CA ALA A 168 1.19 -18.69 9.22
C ALA A 168 1.51 -17.35 8.55
N CYS A 169 0.50 -16.82 7.85
CA CYS A 169 0.61 -15.59 7.08
C CYS A 169 0.99 -14.47 8.04
N VAL A 170 1.88 -13.59 7.59
CA VAL A 170 2.23 -12.37 8.30
C VAL A 170 0.95 -11.72 8.81
N SER A 171 0.86 -11.39 10.10
CA SER A 171 -0.31 -10.70 10.71
C SER A 171 -0.51 -9.26 10.21
N LEU A 172 0.06 -8.95 9.05
CA LEU A 172 0.00 -7.67 8.40
C LEU A 172 -1.42 -7.43 7.92
N THR A 173 -2.08 -6.48 8.58
CA THR A 173 -3.44 -6.04 8.22
C THR A 173 -3.41 -4.86 7.27
N THR A 174 -2.30 -4.12 7.20
CA THR A 174 -2.18 -2.88 6.41
C THR A 174 -0.87 -2.84 5.64
N LEU A 175 -0.98 -2.66 4.33
CA LEU A 175 0.14 -2.37 3.45
C LEU A 175 -0.15 -1.06 2.72
N ASP A 176 0.62 -0.04 3.03
CA ASP A 176 0.51 1.29 2.44
C ASP A 176 1.77 1.58 1.63
N LEU A 177 1.60 1.66 0.31
CA LEU A 177 2.64 1.96 -0.66
C LEU A 177 2.29 3.24 -1.45
N GLU A 178 1.51 4.15 -0.87
CA GLU A 178 1.10 5.37 -1.56
C GLU A 178 2.30 6.22 -2.00
N CYS A 179 2.14 6.97 -3.10
CA CYS A 179 3.14 7.92 -3.60
C CYS A 179 4.49 7.25 -3.95
N ASN A 180 4.46 6.13 -4.66
CA ASN A 180 5.64 5.48 -5.23
C ASN A 180 5.53 5.40 -6.76
N GLU A 181 6.35 4.54 -7.38
CA GLU A 181 6.40 4.33 -8.83
C GLU A 181 6.09 2.87 -9.17
N VAL A 182 5.12 2.27 -8.45
CA VAL A 182 4.76 0.85 -8.58
C VAL A 182 4.34 0.51 -10.01
N GLY A 183 3.47 1.32 -10.63
CA GLY A 183 2.96 1.09 -11.99
C GLY A 183 2.21 -0.24 -12.16
N ASP A 184 1.84 -0.57 -13.40
CA ASP A 184 1.11 -1.81 -13.70
C ASP A 184 1.97 -3.06 -13.48
N ASP A 185 3.26 -3.01 -13.85
CA ASP A 185 4.22 -4.08 -13.61
C ASP A 185 4.36 -4.40 -12.12
N GLY A 186 4.37 -3.38 -11.27
CA GLY A 186 4.44 -3.57 -9.83
C GLY A 186 3.15 -4.15 -9.26
N VAL A 187 1.98 -3.78 -9.80
CA VAL A 187 0.70 -4.41 -9.44
C VAL A 187 0.69 -5.90 -9.82
N GLN A 188 1.17 -6.23 -11.02
CA GLN A 188 1.30 -7.62 -11.47
C GLN A 188 2.18 -8.41 -10.48
N LEU A 189 3.35 -7.88 -10.12
CA LEU A 189 4.27 -8.54 -9.18
C LEU A 189 3.71 -8.64 -7.76
N LEU A 190 3.03 -7.61 -7.27
CA LEU A 190 2.32 -7.68 -5.98
C LEU A 190 1.30 -8.82 -6.01
N CYS A 191 0.49 -8.91 -7.07
CA CYS A 191 -0.54 -9.92 -7.23
C CYS A 191 0.00 -11.32 -7.60
N SER A 192 1.24 -11.48 -8.02
CA SER A 192 1.83 -12.80 -8.32
C SER A 192 2.85 -13.26 -7.29
N GLY A 193 3.30 -12.39 -6.40
CA GLY A 193 4.31 -12.67 -5.38
C GLY A 193 3.85 -12.36 -3.96
N LEU A 194 3.85 -11.07 -3.60
CA LEU A 194 3.67 -10.65 -2.20
C LEU A 194 2.27 -10.95 -1.66
N LEU A 195 1.22 -10.56 -2.38
CA LEU A 195 -0.15 -10.57 -1.87
C LEU A 195 -0.72 -11.98 -1.64
N LEU A 196 -0.24 -13.00 -2.36
CA LEU A 196 -0.63 -14.41 -2.20
C LEU A 196 -0.41 -14.90 -0.76
N HIS A 197 0.60 -14.36 -0.10
CA HIS A 197 1.06 -14.77 1.22
C HIS A 197 0.50 -13.89 2.35
N LEU A 198 -0.25 -12.83 2.02
CA LEU A 198 -0.78 -11.88 2.99
C LEU A 198 -2.28 -12.09 3.23
N ARG A 199 -2.69 -13.32 3.58
CA ARG A 199 -4.12 -13.67 3.78
C ARG A 199 -4.83 -12.86 4.88
N GLY A 200 -4.08 -12.29 5.81
CA GLY A 200 -4.57 -11.41 6.88
C GLY A 200 -4.70 -9.93 6.48
N LEU A 201 -4.28 -9.55 5.26
CA LEU A 201 -4.32 -8.17 4.82
C LEU A 201 -5.76 -7.68 4.68
N ARG A 202 -6.05 -6.52 5.28
CA ARG A 202 -7.36 -5.87 5.25
C ARG A 202 -7.31 -4.57 4.45
N ARG A 203 -6.19 -3.85 4.49
CA ARG A 203 -6.02 -2.56 3.81
C ARG A 203 -4.82 -2.60 2.87
N LEU A 204 -5.07 -2.31 1.60
CA LEU A 204 -4.06 -2.14 0.56
C LEU A 204 -4.22 -0.73 -0.01
N LEU A 205 -3.22 0.13 0.21
CA LEU A 205 -3.23 1.52 -0.23
C LEU A 205 -2.12 1.73 -1.27
N LEU A 206 -2.54 2.10 -2.48
CA LEU A 206 -1.72 2.24 -3.68
C LEU A 206 -1.96 3.59 -4.37
N ALA A 207 -2.44 4.60 -3.65
CA ALA A 207 -2.69 5.92 -4.22
C ALA A 207 -1.42 6.54 -4.83
N SER A 208 -1.55 7.28 -5.93
CA SER A 208 -0.42 7.99 -6.58
C SER A 208 0.75 7.07 -6.97
N ASN A 209 0.48 6.01 -7.73
CA ASN A 209 1.47 5.00 -8.14
C ASN A 209 1.61 4.82 -9.66
N LYS A 210 0.98 5.69 -10.45
CA LYS A 210 0.95 5.59 -11.92
C LYS A 210 0.33 4.27 -12.41
N ILE A 211 -0.62 3.71 -11.65
CA ILE A 211 -1.37 2.50 -12.01
C ILE A 211 -2.43 2.87 -13.03
N THR A 212 -2.53 2.10 -14.11
CA THR A 212 -3.46 2.39 -15.21
C THR A 212 -4.60 1.38 -15.22
N ALA A 213 -5.48 1.49 -16.22
CA ALA A 213 -6.50 0.48 -16.47
C ALA A 213 -5.89 -0.94 -16.59
N ALA A 214 -4.70 -1.08 -17.17
CA ALA A 214 -4.03 -2.38 -17.30
C ALA A 214 -3.76 -3.03 -15.93
N GLY A 215 -3.28 -2.26 -14.94
CA GLY A 215 -3.09 -2.74 -13.58
C GLY A 215 -4.40 -3.20 -12.92
N LEU A 216 -5.51 -2.51 -13.16
CA LEU A 216 -6.83 -2.94 -12.68
C LEU A 216 -7.26 -4.27 -13.32
N LEU A 217 -7.07 -4.44 -14.64
CA LEU A 217 -7.34 -5.70 -15.35
C LEU A 217 -6.49 -6.85 -14.78
N PHE A 218 -5.23 -6.60 -14.43
CA PHE A 218 -4.39 -7.59 -13.76
C PHE A 218 -4.92 -7.96 -12.38
N MET A 219 -5.35 -7.00 -11.55
CA MET A 219 -5.96 -7.29 -10.25
C MET A 219 -7.24 -8.12 -10.39
N SER A 220 -8.09 -7.77 -11.35
CA SER A 220 -9.29 -8.54 -11.69
C SER A 220 -8.93 -9.98 -12.07
N SER A 221 -7.97 -10.16 -12.96
CA SER A 221 -7.54 -11.49 -13.40
C SER A 221 -6.92 -12.31 -12.26
N ALA A 222 -6.15 -11.67 -11.37
CA ALA A 222 -5.59 -12.26 -10.17
C ALA A 222 -6.66 -12.70 -9.15
N SER A 223 -7.80 -12.01 -9.11
CA SER A 223 -8.93 -12.38 -8.25
C SER A 223 -9.63 -13.68 -8.67
N GLN A 224 -9.53 -14.06 -9.95
CA GLN A 224 -10.20 -15.24 -10.52
C GLN A 224 -9.34 -16.53 -10.51
N ARG A 225 -8.05 -16.47 -10.17
CA ARG A 225 -7.17 -17.65 -10.29
C ARG A 225 -7.58 -18.77 -9.30
N GLN A 226 -7.61 -20.00 -9.81
CA GLN A 226 -8.04 -21.22 -9.10
C GLN A 226 -7.20 -21.49 -7.84
N GLY A 227 -7.84 -21.94 -6.75
CA GLY A 227 -7.16 -22.21 -5.46
C GLY A 227 -7.28 -21.10 -4.41
N GLY A 228 -8.13 -20.10 -4.68
CA GLY A 228 -8.53 -19.08 -3.71
C GLY A 228 -7.83 -17.74 -3.87
N GLY A 229 -7.72 -17.24 -5.12
CA GLY A 229 -7.34 -15.87 -5.48
C GLY A 229 -5.94 -15.45 -5.03
N ASP A 230 -5.21 -14.74 -5.89
CA ASP A 230 -3.90 -14.20 -5.49
C ASP A 230 -4.01 -12.88 -4.72
N LEU A 231 -5.24 -12.37 -4.60
CA LEU A 231 -5.56 -11.23 -3.76
C LEU A 231 -5.95 -11.69 -2.34
N PRO A 232 -5.68 -10.87 -1.31
CA PRO A 232 -6.04 -11.19 0.06
C PRO A 232 -7.58 -11.31 0.19
N PRO A 233 -8.11 -12.44 0.69
CA PRO A 233 -9.56 -12.68 0.72
C PRO A 233 -10.30 -11.79 1.73
N ASN A 234 -9.58 -11.24 2.71
CA ASN A 234 -10.12 -10.40 3.78
C ASN A 234 -9.93 -8.90 3.53
N LEU A 235 -9.61 -8.50 2.30
CA LEU A 235 -9.38 -7.10 1.95
C LEU A 235 -10.69 -6.30 2.11
N ASP A 236 -10.70 -5.34 3.04
CA ASP A 236 -11.82 -4.45 3.32
C ASP A 236 -11.65 -3.06 2.72
N THR A 237 -10.41 -2.61 2.47
CA THR A 237 -10.12 -1.28 1.95
C THR A 237 -9.11 -1.39 0.81
N LEU A 238 -9.51 -0.92 -0.36
CA LEU A 238 -8.65 -0.77 -1.53
C LEU A 238 -8.51 0.71 -1.91
N GLY A 239 -7.30 1.24 -1.75
CA GLY A 239 -6.98 2.63 -2.08
C GLY A 239 -6.26 2.76 -3.41
N LEU A 240 -6.90 3.34 -4.43
CA LEU A 240 -6.32 3.56 -5.75
C LEU A 240 -6.39 5.03 -6.20
N THR A 241 -6.60 5.96 -5.26
CA THR A 241 -6.73 7.39 -5.55
C THR A 241 -5.54 7.96 -6.33
N ASN A 242 -5.81 8.91 -7.23
CA ASN A 242 -4.78 9.60 -8.02
C ASN A 242 -3.93 8.63 -8.86
N ASN A 243 -4.59 7.68 -9.53
CA ASN A 243 -4.00 6.79 -10.52
C ASN A 243 -4.81 6.92 -11.83
N PRO A 244 -4.18 6.93 -13.01
CA PRO A 244 -4.87 7.05 -14.30
C PRO A 244 -5.61 5.74 -14.69
N LEU A 245 -6.61 5.34 -13.91
CA LEU A 245 -7.31 4.07 -14.07
C LEU A 245 -8.32 4.05 -15.20
N GLY A 246 -8.94 5.18 -15.53
CA GLY A 246 -9.93 5.22 -16.61
C GLY A 246 -9.31 4.92 -17.97
N ALA A 247 -10.04 4.25 -18.86
CA ALA A 247 -9.60 3.85 -20.19
C ALA A 247 -9.08 5.03 -21.03
N GLN A 248 -9.66 6.22 -20.79
CA GLN A 248 -9.32 7.48 -21.48
C GLN A 248 -8.28 8.33 -20.72
N ALA A 249 -7.79 7.89 -19.57
CA ALA A 249 -6.79 8.62 -18.82
C ALA A 249 -5.47 8.71 -19.60
N ARG A 250 -4.92 9.92 -19.74
CA ARG A 250 -3.68 10.15 -20.48
C ARG A 250 -2.49 9.54 -19.74
N GLY A 251 -1.70 8.69 -20.41
CA GLY A 251 -0.41 8.22 -19.88
C GLY A 251 0.06 6.82 -20.30
N THR A 252 -0.71 6.07 -21.08
CA THR A 252 -0.35 4.68 -21.45
C THR A 252 0.24 4.57 -22.85
N VAL A 253 1.29 3.74 -22.99
CA VAL A 253 1.95 3.40 -24.26
C VAL A 253 1.39 2.07 -24.84
N GLN A 254 0.57 1.35 -24.08
CA GLN A 254 -0.02 0.06 -24.47
C GLN A 254 -1.47 0.19 -24.93
N ALA A 255 -1.97 -0.86 -25.60
CA ALA A 255 -3.35 -0.97 -26.07
C ALA A 255 -4.33 -0.61 -24.93
N HIS A 256 -5.10 0.45 -25.13
CA HIS A 256 -6.06 0.91 -24.15
C HIS A 256 -7.16 -0.15 -24.01
N PRO A 257 -7.39 -0.72 -22.81
CA PRO A 257 -8.59 -1.52 -22.58
C PRO A 257 -9.81 -0.64 -22.86
N SER A 258 -10.85 -1.22 -23.48
CA SER A 258 -12.09 -0.48 -23.69
C SER A 258 -12.77 -0.16 -22.37
N GLU A 259 -13.69 0.81 -22.35
CA GLU A 259 -14.51 1.08 -21.16
C GLU A 259 -15.31 -0.16 -20.73
N ASP A 260 -15.65 -1.04 -21.67
CA ASP A 260 -16.34 -2.30 -21.39
C ASP A 260 -15.43 -3.32 -20.70
N ASP A 261 -14.19 -3.50 -21.19
CA ASP A 261 -13.18 -4.34 -20.53
C ASP A 261 -12.89 -3.83 -19.11
N TRP A 262 -12.82 -2.50 -18.95
CA TRP A 262 -12.64 -1.85 -17.65
C TRP A 262 -13.80 -2.16 -16.70
N CYS A 263 -15.02 -2.02 -17.19
CA CYS A 263 -16.24 -2.33 -16.45
C CYS A 263 -16.31 -3.78 -15.98
N ASP A 264 -16.00 -4.72 -16.88
CA ASP A 264 -15.99 -6.15 -16.57
C ASP A 264 -14.90 -6.50 -15.58
N ALA A 265 -13.73 -5.85 -15.68
CA ALA A 265 -12.67 -5.99 -14.71
C ALA A 265 -13.07 -5.48 -13.33
N PHE A 266 -13.71 -4.30 -13.24
CA PHE A 266 -14.17 -3.75 -11.97
C PHE A 266 -15.26 -4.63 -11.32
N ARG A 267 -16.25 -5.09 -12.11
CA ARG A 267 -17.30 -6.02 -11.65
C ARG A 267 -16.70 -7.30 -11.09
N THR A 268 -15.76 -7.90 -11.83
CA THR A 268 -15.05 -9.09 -11.41
C THR A 268 -14.32 -8.86 -10.08
N LEU A 269 -13.57 -7.76 -9.96
CA LEU A 269 -12.80 -7.47 -8.76
C LEU A 269 -13.71 -7.36 -7.52
N VAL A 270 -14.82 -6.64 -7.64
CA VAL A 270 -15.76 -6.42 -6.52
C VAL A 270 -16.53 -7.71 -6.17
N SER A 271 -16.85 -8.55 -7.16
CA SER A 271 -17.56 -9.82 -6.90
C SER A 271 -16.69 -10.85 -6.17
N HIS A 272 -15.39 -10.89 -6.46
CA HIS A 272 -14.44 -11.82 -5.81
C HIS A 272 -13.94 -11.31 -4.45
N LEU A 273 -13.94 -9.99 -4.21
CA LEU A 273 -13.54 -9.40 -2.94
C LEU A 273 -14.76 -9.20 -2.03
N SER A 274 -15.30 -10.29 -1.49
CA SER A 274 -16.50 -10.26 -0.65
C SER A 274 -16.34 -9.46 0.65
N SER A 275 -15.13 -9.27 1.14
CA SER A 275 -14.87 -8.49 2.36
C SER A 275 -14.79 -6.98 2.14
N LEU A 276 -14.84 -6.51 0.88
CA LEU A 276 -14.55 -5.13 0.51
C LEU A 276 -15.65 -4.17 1.03
N ARG A 277 -15.22 -3.13 1.74
CA ARG A 277 -16.09 -2.12 2.38
C ARG A 277 -15.81 -0.71 1.88
N ARG A 278 -14.56 -0.43 1.50
CA ARG A 278 -14.11 0.89 1.06
C ARG A 278 -13.28 0.81 -0.19
N ILE A 279 -13.63 1.64 -1.16
CA ILE A 279 -12.90 1.76 -2.43
C ILE A 279 -12.60 3.24 -2.65
N HIS A 280 -11.32 3.59 -2.78
CA HIS A 280 -10.93 4.98 -3.01
C HIS A 280 -10.49 5.19 -4.45
N LEU A 281 -11.32 5.84 -5.25
CA LEU A 281 -11.12 6.15 -6.67
C LEU A 281 -11.21 7.67 -6.93
N ASN A 282 -10.81 8.49 -5.95
CA ASN A 282 -10.68 9.93 -6.18
C ASN A 282 -9.59 10.18 -7.23
N HIS A 283 -9.76 11.16 -8.11
CA HIS A 283 -8.79 11.47 -9.18
C HIS A 283 -8.36 10.23 -9.99
N ALA A 284 -9.27 9.29 -10.26
CA ALA A 284 -8.97 8.06 -10.98
C ALA A 284 -8.99 8.21 -12.51
N GLY A 285 -9.38 9.40 -13.01
CA GLY A 285 -9.49 9.66 -14.44
C GLY A 285 -10.63 8.88 -15.10
N LEU A 286 -11.68 8.54 -14.36
CA LEU A 286 -12.82 7.79 -14.87
C LEU A 286 -13.61 8.62 -15.90
N SER A 287 -14.10 7.97 -16.94
CA SER A 287 -15.10 8.53 -17.86
C SER A 287 -16.51 8.53 -17.23
N THR A 288 -17.47 9.20 -17.87
CA THR A 288 -18.88 9.17 -17.46
C THR A 288 -19.43 7.74 -17.39
N ARG A 289 -19.09 6.90 -18.37
CA ARG A 289 -19.58 5.51 -18.45
C ARG A 289 -18.96 4.65 -17.36
N GLU A 290 -17.66 4.76 -17.13
CA GLU A 290 -16.94 4.03 -16.08
C GLU A 290 -17.46 4.44 -14.69
N LEU A 291 -17.71 5.73 -14.47
CA LEU A 291 -18.31 6.22 -13.24
C LEU A 291 -19.70 5.62 -13.00
N ALA A 292 -20.58 5.63 -14.01
CA ALA A 292 -21.90 5.02 -13.93
C ALA A 292 -21.82 3.51 -13.65
N CYS A 293 -20.86 2.84 -14.29
CA CYS A 293 -20.58 1.42 -14.13
C CYS A 293 -20.12 1.05 -12.71
N VAL A 294 -19.24 1.85 -12.11
CA VAL A 294 -18.84 1.70 -10.70
C VAL A 294 -20.04 1.78 -9.77
N LEU A 295 -20.86 2.83 -9.92
CA LEU A 295 -22.03 3.05 -9.07
C LEU A 295 -23.04 1.90 -9.21
N HIS A 296 -23.30 1.47 -10.44
CA HIS A 296 -24.18 0.34 -10.72
C HIS A 296 -23.69 -0.95 -10.07
N THR A 297 -22.41 -1.29 -10.28
CA THR A 297 -21.77 -2.51 -9.79
C THR A 297 -21.83 -2.60 -8.26
N VAL A 298 -21.44 -1.53 -7.57
CA VAL A 298 -21.43 -1.51 -6.10
C VAL A 298 -22.84 -1.64 -5.54
N ARG A 299 -23.83 -0.99 -6.17
CA ARG A 299 -25.23 -1.07 -5.77
C ARG A 299 -25.79 -2.48 -5.94
N GLU A 300 -25.52 -3.13 -7.07
CA GLU A 300 -25.92 -4.54 -7.29
C GLU A 300 -25.27 -5.46 -6.26
N CYS A 301 -23.98 -5.28 -6.01
CA CYS A 301 -23.27 -6.04 -4.98
C CYS A 301 -23.87 -5.86 -3.57
N LEU A 302 -24.47 -4.70 -3.27
CA LEU A 302 -25.17 -4.46 -2.02
C LEU A 302 -26.56 -5.12 -1.98
N ALA A 303 -27.26 -5.15 -3.12
CA ALA A 303 -28.60 -5.73 -3.22
C ALA A 303 -28.58 -7.28 -3.16
N GLU A 304 -27.57 -7.93 -3.74
CA GLU A 304 -27.49 -9.38 -3.85
C GLU A 304 -27.10 -10.10 -2.56
N ARG A 305 -26.51 -9.38 -1.59
CA ARG A 305 -25.90 -10.03 -0.42
C ARG A 305 -26.90 -10.17 0.72
N SER A 306 -27.24 -11.42 1.04
CA SER A 306 -28.26 -11.81 2.03
C SER A 306 -27.91 -11.50 3.49
N GLN A 307 -26.67 -11.09 3.79
CA GLN A 307 -26.24 -10.60 5.10
C GLN A 307 -26.02 -9.08 5.03
N PRO A 308 -26.19 -8.32 6.13
CA PRO A 308 -25.98 -6.87 6.13
C PRO A 308 -24.54 -6.56 5.74
N CYS A 309 -24.35 -6.34 4.45
CA CYS A 309 -23.09 -5.96 3.88
C CYS A 309 -22.90 -4.49 4.20
N VAL A 310 -22.08 -4.22 5.21
CA VAL A 310 -21.66 -2.86 5.51
C VAL A 310 -20.55 -2.51 4.52
N PHE A 311 -20.94 -2.31 3.25
CA PHE A 311 -20.13 -1.48 2.38
C PHE A 311 -20.19 -0.08 2.97
N ASP A 312 -19.06 0.47 3.38
CA ASP A 312 -19.05 1.75 4.06
C ASP A 312 -19.21 2.87 3.03
N THR A 313 -18.25 2.99 2.11
CA THR A 313 -18.19 4.14 1.21
C THR A 313 -17.30 3.88 -0.01
N ILE A 314 -17.74 4.35 -1.17
CA ILE A 314 -16.91 4.54 -2.37
C ILE A 314 -16.59 6.03 -2.56
N TYR A 315 -15.31 6.34 -2.75
CA TYR A 315 -14.85 7.71 -2.94
C TYR A 315 -14.53 7.97 -4.41
N LEU A 316 -15.23 8.92 -5.03
CA LEU A 316 -15.23 9.20 -6.47
C LEU A 316 -15.01 10.69 -6.79
N ARG A 317 -14.51 11.46 -5.81
CA ARG A 317 -14.27 12.89 -5.95
C ARG A 317 -13.23 13.17 -7.03
N GLU A 318 -13.35 14.32 -7.66
CA GLU A 318 -12.33 14.84 -8.58
C GLU A 318 -12.01 13.95 -9.80
N ASN A 319 -13.00 13.17 -10.26
CA ASN A 319 -12.97 12.49 -11.57
C ASN A 319 -13.42 13.47 -12.67
N HIS A 320 -12.55 14.39 -13.06
CA HIS A 320 -12.89 15.51 -13.96
C HIS A 320 -13.24 15.11 -15.41
N LEU A 321 -12.87 13.90 -15.85
CA LEU A 321 -13.24 13.38 -17.16
C LEU A 321 -14.70 12.88 -17.19
N ALA A 322 -15.30 12.65 -16.03
CA ALA A 322 -16.68 12.20 -15.92
C ALA A 322 -17.64 13.39 -15.74
N ASN A 323 -18.71 13.40 -16.51
CA ASN A 323 -19.88 14.20 -16.22
C ASN A 323 -20.72 13.50 -15.15
N LYS A 324 -20.61 13.94 -13.90
CA LYS A 324 -21.32 13.33 -12.75
C LYS A 324 -22.84 13.34 -12.92
N ALA A 325 -23.41 14.42 -13.48
CA ALA A 325 -24.86 14.53 -13.67
C ALA A 325 -25.36 13.50 -14.69
N GLU A 326 -24.63 13.34 -15.79
CA GLU A 326 -24.92 12.35 -16.81
C GLU A 326 -24.74 10.91 -16.30
N ALA A 327 -23.68 10.63 -15.54
CA ALA A 327 -23.47 9.32 -14.94
C ALA A 327 -24.61 8.94 -13.97
N LEU A 328 -25.11 9.90 -13.20
CA LEU A 328 -26.27 9.70 -12.33
C LEU A 328 -27.56 9.52 -13.13
N SER A 329 -27.75 10.23 -14.25
CA SER A 329 -28.89 10.02 -15.15
C SER A 329 -28.89 8.60 -15.72
N LEU A 330 -27.76 8.15 -16.25
CA LEU A 330 -27.59 6.79 -16.79
C LEU A 330 -27.86 5.72 -15.74
N LEU A 331 -27.50 5.99 -14.49
CA LEU A 331 -27.83 5.10 -13.38
C LEU A 331 -29.33 5.12 -13.12
N ARG A 332 -29.95 6.29 -12.97
CA ARG A 332 -31.39 6.42 -12.69
C ARG A 332 -32.27 5.74 -13.74
N ASP A 333 -31.89 5.82 -15.01
CA ASP A 333 -32.63 5.18 -16.11
C ASP A 333 -32.67 3.65 -16.01
N LYS A 334 -31.72 3.05 -15.27
CA LYS A 334 -31.62 1.59 -15.07
C LYS A 334 -32.20 1.11 -13.74
N VAL A 335 -32.83 1.99 -12.96
CA VAL A 335 -33.30 1.67 -11.60
C VAL A 335 -34.78 1.96 -11.43
N GLU A 336 -35.53 0.93 -11.05
CA GLU A 336 -36.96 1.09 -10.74
C GLU A 336 -37.17 1.82 -9.40
N ASP A 337 -36.46 1.42 -8.34
CA ASP A 337 -36.58 2.05 -7.01
C ASP A 337 -35.63 3.25 -6.84
N GLN A 338 -36.15 4.44 -7.16
CA GLN A 338 -35.43 5.70 -7.02
C GLN A 338 -35.15 6.06 -5.56
N SER A 339 -36.00 5.66 -4.61
CA SER A 339 -35.81 5.97 -3.19
C SER A 339 -34.65 5.18 -2.58
N ALA A 340 -34.56 3.89 -2.93
CA ALA A 340 -33.41 3.06 -2.56
C ALA A 340 -32.12 3.59 -3.19
N LEU A 341 -32.18 4.07 -4.44
CA LEU A 341 -31.03 4.67 -5.11
C LEU A 341 -30.54 5.95 -4.40
N ASP A 342 -31.44 6.86 -4.05
CA ASP A 342 -31.07 8.09 -3.34
C ASP A 342 -30.47 7.79 -1.96
N THR A 343 -31.00 6.78 -1.26
CA THR A 343 -30.45 6.29 0.01
C THR A 343 -29.04 5.73 -0.16
N PHE A 344 -28.83 4.91 -1.20
CA PHE A 344 -27.51 4.38 -1.55
C PHE A 344 -26.50 5.50 -1.83
N LEU A 345 -26.88 6.48 -2.66
CA LEU A 345 -26.02 7.61 -3.01
C LEU A 345 -25.66 8.44 -1.77
N ALA A 346 -26.62 8.69 -0.87
CA ALA A 346 -26.38 9.48 0.34
C ALA A 346 -25.51 8.77 1.39
N LEU A 347 -25.66 7.44 1.53
CA LEU A 347 -24.96 6.68 2.57
C LEU A 347 -23.58 6.18 2.12
N HIS A 348 -23.46 5.77 0.86
CA HIS A 348 -22.31 4.97 0.41
C HIS A 348 -21.45 5.65 -0.65
N VAL A 349 -21.85 6.81 -1.17
CA VAL A 349 -21.13 7.44 -2.28
C VAL A 349 -20.61 8.82 -1.87
N SER A 350 -19.29 8.98 -1.94
CA SER A 350 -18.60 10.26 -1.75
C SER A 350 -18.15 10.78 -3.10
N MET A 351 -19.04 11.54 -3.75
CA MET A 351 -18.82 12.19 -5.05
C MET A 351 -18.45 13.65 -4.91
#